data_AF-A0A662RX46-F1
#
_entry.id   AF-A0A662RX46-F1
#
_cell.length_a   1.000
_cell.length_b   1.000
_cell.length_c   1.000
_cell.angle_alpha   90.00
_cell.angle_beta   90.00
_cell.angle_gamma   90.00
#
_symmetry.space_group_name_H-M   'P 1'
#
loop_
_entity.id
_entity.type
_entity.pdbx_description
1 polymer ?
#
loop_
_entity_poly.entity_id
_entity_poly.type
_entity_poly.pdbx_seq_one_letter_code
_entity_poly.pdbx_strand_id
1 'polypeptide(L)'
;MAVYCEICGSEIKREIHLIRVNSSELRVCKSCAKYGEVKRVLEKNQLAHSAARSPASSPQISPSDDKKTTKIYEQMLQDLNEEEDEDFGRRVKEARERKGWKQEELAQKIHEKQSIIRKIETGDIIPTKELREKLQRVLNI
;
A
#
# COMPACT_ATOMS: atom_id res chain seq x y z
N MET A 1 -4.35 -10.31 29.42
CA MET A 1 -4.71 -8.88 29.34
C MET A 1 -6.16 -8.74 28.92
N ALA A 2 -6.93 -7.89 29.60
CA ALA A 2 -8.28 -7.48 29.20
C ALA A 2 -8.16 -6.44 28.08
N VAL A 3 -8.93 -6.61 27.00
CA VAL A 3 -9.01 -5.65 25.89
C VAL A 3 -10.43 -5.09 25.90
N TYR A 4 -10.58 -3.78 25.80
CA TYR A 4 -11.88 -3.12 25.88
C TYR A 4 -12.28 -2.55 24.52
N CYS A 5 -13.58 -2.52 24.26
CA CYS A 5 -14.17 -1.95 23.06
C CYS A 5 -14.05 -0.42 23.09
N GLU A 6 -13.53 0.17 22.02
CA GLU A 6 -13.33 1.62 21.90
C GLU A 6 -14.63 2.39 21.58
N ILE A 7 -15.73 1.68 21.29
CA ILE A 7 -17.07 2.29 21.08
C ILE A 7 -17.95 2.21 22.32
N CYS A 8 -18.05 1.03 22.96
CA CYS A 8 -18.98 0.81 24.07
C CYS A 8 -18.31 0.53 25.42
N GLY A 9 -16.98 0.51 25.48
CA GLY A 9 -16.21 0.27 26.71
C GLY A 9 -16.26 -1.17 27.24
N SER A 10 -17.03 -2.08 26.64
CA SER A 10 -17.17 -3.45 27.12
C SER A 10 -15.88 -4.26 26.93
N GLU A 11 -15.57 -5.16 27.87
CA GLU A 11 -14.47 -6.10 27.70
C GLU A 11 -14.72 -7.10 26.55
N ILE A 12 -13.74 -7.23 25.66
CA ILE A 12 -13.75 -8.15 24.53
C ILE A 12 -13.16 -9.50 24.95
N LYS A 13 -14.03 -10.51 24.99
CA LYS A 13 -13.70 -11.85 25.52
C LYS A 13 -13.17 -12.83 24.48
N ARG A 14 -13.64 -12.78 23.22
CA ARG A 14 -13.35 -13.80 22.19
C ARG A 14 -12.72 -13.21 20.93
N GLU A 15 -13.51 -12.41 20.22
CA GLU A 15 -13.18 -11.87 18.90
C GLU A 15 -13.03 -10.35 19.00
N ILE A 16 -11.87 -9.85 18.60
CA ILE A 16 -11.62 -8.41 18.44
C ILE A 16 -11.88 -8.09 16.96
N HIS A 17 -12.85 -7.22 16.71
CA HIS A 17 -13.11 -6.70 15.37
C HIS A 17 -12.34 -5.40 15.22
N LEU A 18 -11.45 -5.34 14.25
CA LEU A 18 -10.78 -4.11 13.87
C LEU A 18 -11.59 -3.45 12.77
N ILE A 19 -12.23 -2.33 13.10
CA ILE A 19 -13.07 -1.58 12.17
C ILE A 19 -12.45 -0.23 11.82
N ARG A 20 -12.72 0.24 10.61
CA ARG A 20 -12.37 1.60 10.20
C ARG A 20 -13.59 2.50 10.31
N VAL A 21 -13.44 3.58 11.07
CA VAL A 21 -14.39 4.69 11.11
C VAL A 21 -13.63 5.94 10.66
N ASN A 22 -14.00 6.49 9.51
CA ASN A 22 -13.26 7.57 8.84
C ASN A 22 -11.78 7.20 8.55
N SER A 23 -10.84 7.91 9.17
CA SER A 23 -9.39 7.67 9.07
C SER A 23 -8.80 6.93 10.27
N SER A 24 -9.63 6.54 11.26
CA SER A 24 -9.18 5.90 12.49
C SER A 24 -9.60 4.42 12.53
N GLU A 25 -8.69 3.57 12.97
CA GLU A 25 -8.94 2.16 13.19
C GLU A 25 -9.24 1.91 14.67
N LEU A 26 -10.37 1.25 14.93
CA LEU A 26 -10.88 1.00 16.28
C LEU A 26 -10.99 -0.49 16.57
N ARG A 27 -10.64 -0.90 17.79
CA ARG A 27 -10.87 -2.26 18.30
C ARG A 27 -12.22 -2.32 18.99
N VAL A 28 -13.11 -3.14 18.45
CA VAL A 28 -14.49 -3.20 18.92
C VAL A 28 -14.98 -4.63 19.12
N CYS A 29 -16.01 -4.79 19.94
CA CYS A 29 -16.73 -6.04 20.08
C CYS A 29 -17.61 -6.32 18.85
N LYS A 30 -18.06 -7.56 18.70
CA LYS A 30 -18.91 -8.02 17.59
C LYS A 30 -20.13 -7.14 17.33
N SER A 31 -20.78 -6.64 18.38
CA SER A 31 -21.97 -5.77 18.26
C SER A 31 -21.65 -4.36 17.75
N CYS A 32 -20.42 -3.88 17.97
CA CYS A 32 -19.95 -2.58 17.54
C CYS A 32 -19.27 -2.61 16.17
N ALA A 33 -19.00 -3.79 15.62
CA ALA A 33 -18.39 -3.95 14.31
C ALA A 33 -19.23 -3.32 13.17
N LYS A 34 -20.55 -3.20 13.36
CA LYS A 34 -21.47 -2.58 12.39
C LYS A 34 -21.27 -1.07 12.18
N TYR A 35 -20.56 -0.39 13.09
CA TYR A 35 -20.38 1.06 13.04
C TYR A 35 -19.24 1.50 12.11
N GLY A 36 -18.53 0.55 11.49
CA GLY A 36 -17.45 0.84 10.55
C GLY A 36 -17.22 -0.30 9.58
N GLU A 37 -16.27 -0.11 8.68
CA GLU A 37 -15.86 -1.14 7.73
C GLU A 37 -14.95 -2.15 8.44
N VAL A 38 -15.34 -3.43 8.45
CA VAL A 38 -14.57 -4.48 9.13
C VAL A 38 -13.35 -4.84 8.30
N LYS A 39 -12.16 -4.53 8.81
CA LYS A 39 -10.89 -4.87 8.15
C LYS A 39 -10.41 -6.27 8.49
N ARG A 40 -10.44 -6.64 9.78
CA ARG A 40 -9.91 -7.92 10.28
C ARG A 40 -10.63 -8.37 11.55
N VAL A 41 -10.71 -9.68 11.74
CA VAL A 41 -11.17 -10.31 12.98
C VAL A 41 -10.00 -11.07 13.59
N LEU A 42 -9.63 -10.76 14.83
CA LEU A 42 -8.56 -11.42 15.56
C LEU A 42 -9.17 -12.27 16.67
N GLU A 43 -8.86 -13.56 16.68
CA GLU A 43 -9.18 -14.46 17.79
C GLU A 43 -8.12 -14.33 18.88
N LYS A 44 -8.56 -14.27 20.15
CA LYS A 44 -7.68 -14.06 21.31
C LYS A 44 -6.71 -15.24 21.60
N ASN A 45 -6.79 -16.36 20.86
CA ASN A 45 -6.25 -17.64 21.32
C ASN A 45 -4.93 -18.11 20.70
N GLN A 46 -4.02 -17.22 20.30
CA GLN A 46 -2.68 -17.64 19.79
C GLN A 46 -1.50 -16.93 20.48
N LEU A 47 -1.54 -16.79 21.81
CA LEU A 47 -0.41 -16.27 22.61
C LEU A 47 0.04 -17.23 23.73
N ALA A 48 -0.14 -18.55 23.54
CA ALA A 48 0.20 -19.55 24.57
C ALA A 48 1.46 -20.40 24.30
N HIS A 49 2.17 -20.23 23.19
CA HIS A 49 3.38 -21.03 22.92
C HIS A 49 4.55 -20.20 22.40
N SER A 50 5.30 -19.62 23.33
CA SER A 50 6.77 -19.52 23.26
C SER A 50 7.30 -18.92 24.56
N ALA A 51 7.31 -19.76 25.60
CA ALA A 51 8.18 -19.53 26.75
C ALA A 51 9.63 -19.87 26.38
N ALA A 52 10.55 -19.13 27.01
CA ALA A 52 11.99 -19.40 27.14
C ALA A 52 12.92 -18.87 26.03
N ARG A 53 13.40 -17.63 26.18
CA ARG A 53 14.74 -17.29 26.74
C ARG A 53 15.15 -15.86 26.34
N SER A 54 15.29 -14.99 27.33
CA SER A 54 16.02 -13.70 27.28
C SER A 54 17.55 -13.96 27.42
N PRO A 55 18.49 -12.99 27.32
CA PRO A 55 18.31 -11.53 27.41
C PRO A 55 19.20 -10.63 26.53
N ALA A 56 18.93 -9.33 26.66
CA ALA A 56 19.86 -8.19 26.51
C ALA A 56 20.35 -7.81 25.11
N SER A 57 19.76 -6.75 24.57
CA SER A 57 20.45 -5.55 24.07
C SER A 57 19.42 -4.49 23.65
N SER A 58 19.31 -3.42 24.43
CA SER A 58 18.94 -2.10 23.90
C SER A 58 20.26 -1.33 23.70
N PRO A 59 20.34 -0.28 22.86
CA PRO A 59 19.26 0.49 22.25
C PRO A 59 19.47 0.74 20.74
N GLN A 60 18.46 1.29 20.05
CA GLN A 60 18.60 2.50 19.22
C GLN A 60 17.29 2.72 18.43
N ILE A 61 16.90 3.98 18.43
CA ILE A 61 15.75 4.55 17.75
C ILE A 61 16.07 4.64 16.26
N SER A 62 15.21 4.10 15.39
CA SER A 62 15.01 4.67 14.05
C SER A 62 13.66 4.21 13.46
N PRO A 63 12.95 5.10 12.74
CA PRO A 63 11.63 4.84 12.18
C PRO A 63 11.78 4.08 10.86
N SER A 64 11.18 2.90 10.76
CA SER A 64 11.33 2.07 9.56
C SER A 64 10.02 1.38 9.17
N ASP A 65 9.48 1.88 8.06
CA ASP A 65 9.00 1.09 6.92
C ASP A 65 7.60 0.44 6.99
N ASP A 66 6.57 1.27 7.10
CA ASP A 66 5.22 1.03 6.56
C ASP A 66 5.19 1.14 5.02
N LYS A 67 6.02 0.36 4.31
CA LYS A 67 6.04 0.30 2.83
C LYS A 67 5.61 -1.05 2.25
N LYS A 68 5.40 -2.06 3.09
CA LYS A 68 5.15 -3.44 2.61
C LYS A 68 3.69 -3.74 2.29
N THR A 69 2.74 -3.07 2.95
CA THR A 69 1.30 -3.37 2.82
C THR A 69 0.67 -2.77 1.58
N THR A 70 1.16 -1.62 1.10
CA THR A 70 0.67 -0.97 -0.13
C THR A 70 1.08 -1.75 -1.38
N LYS A 71 2.27 -2.36 -1.36
CA LYS A 71 2.84 -3.07 -2.51
C LYS A 71 2.04 -4.32 -2.90
N ILE A 72 1.39 -4.98 -1.93
CA ILE A 72 0.65 -6.24 -2.16
C ILE A 72 -0.69 -5.97 -2.85
N TYR A 73 -1.38 -4.89 -2.49
CA TYR A 73 -2.65 -4.51 -3.12
C TYR A 73 -2.45 -3.96 -4.54
N GLU A 74 -1.34 -3.27 -4.77
CA GLU A 74 -0.95 -2.72 -6.08
C GLU A 74 -0.49 -3.83 -7.05
N GLN A 75 0.17 -4.89 -6.53
CA GLN A 75 0.55 -6.07 -7.30
C GLN A 75 -0.67 -6.88 -7.78
N MET A 76 -1.69 -7.07 -6.93
CA MET A 76 -2.90 -7.82 -7.30
C MET A 76 -3.78 -7.15 -8.36
N LEU A 77 -3.61 -5.85 -8.61
CA LEU A 77 -4.31 -5.10 -9.67
C LEU A 77 -3.55 -5.13 -11.01
N GLN A 78 -2.28 -5.57 -11.02
CA GLN A 78 -1.44 -5.63 -12.22
C GLN A 78 -1.69 -6.91 -13.05
N ASP A 79 -1.99 -8.02 -12.39
CA ASP A 79 -2.09 -9.36 -13.02
C ASP A 79 -3.25 -9.55 -14.03
N LEU A 80 -4.10 -8.53 -14.27
CA LEU A 80 -5.23 -8.62 -15.21
C LEU A 80 -5.03 -7.87 -16.54
N ASN A 81 -3.91 -7.17 -16.74
CA ASN A 81 -3.64 -6.37 -17.96
C ASN A 81 -2.25 -6.60 -18.58
N GLU A 82 -1.50 -7.63 -18.16
CA GLU A 82 -0.07 -7.81 -18.50
C GLU A 82 0.23 -8.04 -20.00
N GLU A 83 -0.72 -8.43 -20.84
CA GLU A 83 -0.42 -8.80 -22.24
C GLU A 83 -0.23 -7.62 -23.23
N GLU A 84 -0.56 -6.36 -22.86
CA GLU A 84 -0.43 -5.20 -23.77
C GLU A 84 0.58 -4.11 -23.30
N ASP A 85 1.23 -4.27 -22.15
CA ASP A 85 1.92 -3.16 -21.45
C ASP A 85 3.45 -3.11 -21.58
N GLU A 86 4.14 -4.20 -21.94
CA GLU A 86 5.62 -4.19 -22.08
C GLU A 86 6.11 -3.18 -23.14
N ASP A 87 5.36 -3.03 -24.24
CA ASP A 87 5.67 -2.06 -25.29
C ASP A 87 5.44 -0.60 -24.85
N PHE A 88 4.55 -0.36 -23.88
CA PHE A 88 4.23 1.00 -23.44
C PHE A 88 5.42 1.65 -22.72
N GLY A 89 6.07 0.93 -21.80
CA GLY A 89 7.26 1.41 -21.08
C GLY A 89 8.39 1.78 -22.03
N ARG A 90 8.63 0.94 -23.04
CA ARG A 90 9.63 1.18 -24.08
C ARG A 90 9.31 2.44 -24.91
N ARG A 91 8.06 2.59 -25.36
CA ARG A 91 7.60 3.78 -26.11
C ARG A 91 7.76 5.07 -25.32
N VAL A 92 7.46 5.04 -24.02
CA VAL A 92 7.66 6.18 -23.11
C VAL A 92 9.13 6.58 -23.05
N LYS A 93 10.04 5.60 -22.88
CA LYS A 93 11.48 5.84 -22.84
C LYS A 93 12.00 6.46 -24.14
N GLU A 94 11.64 5.88 -25.27
CA GLU A 94 12.07 6.37 -26.60
C GLU A 94 11.52 7.79 -26.86
N ALA A 95 10.27 8.06 -26.49
CA ALA A 95 9.69 9.39 -26.66
C ALA A 95 10.31 10.43 -25.72
N ARG A 96 10.64 10.05 -24.48
CA ARG A 96 11.37 10.91 -23.54
C ARG A 96 12.75 11.27 -24.08
N GLU A 97 13.49 10.28 -24.58
CA GLU A 97 14.82 10.46 -25.16
C GLU A 97 14.79 11.33 -26.42
N ARG A 98 13.78 11.14 -27.29
CA ARG A 98 13.57 11.98 -28.48
C ARG A 98 13.34 13.45 -28.13
N LYS A 99 12.72 13.73 -26.97
CA LYS A 99 12.51 15.10 -26.46
C LYS A 99 13.69 15.62 -25.63
N GLY A 100 14.73 14.81 -25.40
CA GLY A 100 15.89 15.19 -24.61
C GLY A 100 15.60 15.38 -23.12
N TRP A 101 14.48 14.86 -22.62
CA TRP A 101 14.06 15.07 -21.23
C TRP A 101 14.70 14.06 -20.29
N LYS A 102 15.08 14.53 -19.10
CA LYS A 102 15.41 13.63 -17.99
C LYS A 102 14.12 13.04 -17.41
N GLN A 103 14.23 11.89 -16.76
CA GLN A 103 13.08 11.24 -16.10
C GLN A 103 12.40 12.16 -15.09
N GLU A 104 13.18 12.98 -14.39
CA GLU A 104 12.68 13.97 -13.43
C GLU A 104 11.86 15.08 -14.11
N GLU A 105 12.29 15.57 -15.28
CA GLU A 105 11.57 16.61 -16.01
C GLU A 105 10.24 16.10 -16.57
N LEU A 106 10.22 14.85 -17.06
CA LEU A 106 8.98 14.19 -17.47
C LEU A 106 8.04 14.03 -16.27
N ALA A 107 8.57 13.60 -15.12
CA ALA A 107 7.81 13.44 -13.89
C ALA A 107 7.17 14.77 -13.44
N GLN A 108 7.94 15.86 -13.47
CA GLN A 108 7.44 17.20 -13.15
C GLN A 108 6.33 17.65 -14.09
N LYS A 109 6.45 17.39 -15.40
CA LYS A 109 5.42 17.75 -16.40
C LYS A 109 4.10 17.02 -16.21
N ILE A 110 4.13 15.78 -15.74
CA ILE A 110 2.91 14.99 -15.51
C ILE A 110 2.45 14.99 -14.04
N HIS A 111 3.13 15.77 -13.19
CA HIS A 111 2.91 15.87 -11.73
C HIS A 111 3.02 14.54 -10.98
N GLU A 112 3.98 13.71 -11.38
CA GLU A 112 4.28 12.43 -10.73
C GLU A 112 5.69 12.39 -10.15
N LYS A 113 5.96 11.34 -9.36
CA LYS A 113 7.31 11.10 -8.83
C LYS A 113 8.21 10.50 -9.89
N GLN A 114 9.48 10.90 -9.93
CA GLN A 114 10.50 10.32 -10.83
C GLN A 114 10.58 8.79 -10.68
N SER A 115 10.42 8.27 -9.46
CA SER A 115 10.44 6.83 -9.19
C SER A 115 9.33 6.07 -9.90
N ILE A 116 8.18 6.71 -10.16
CA ILE A 116 7.06 6.12 -10.90
C ILE A 116 7.43 6.04 -12.38
N ILE A 117 7.96 7.12 -12.97
CA ILE A 117 8.43 7.13 -14.37
C ILE A 117 9.47 6.04 -14.62
N ARG A 118 10.45 5.91 -13.74
CA ARG A 118 11.49 4.87 -13.85
C ARG A 118 10.89 3.47 -13.87
N LYS A 119 9.92 3.21 -12.99
CA LYS A 119 9.25 1.90 -12.92
C LYS A 119 8.42 1.63 -14.18
N ILE A 120 7.73 2.64 -14.73
CA ILE A 120 6.98 2.52 -15.99
C ILE A 120 7.92 2.22 -17.16
N GLU A 121 9.05 2.94 -17.27
CA GLU A 121 10.04 2.70 -18.33
C GLU A 121 10.69 1.31 -18.25
N THR A 122 10.75 0.71 -17.05
CA THR A 122 11.33 -0.62 -16.80
C THR A 122 10.29 -1.74 -16.91
N GLY A 123 8.99 -1.41 -16.99
CA GLY A 123 7.89 -2.38 -16.95
C GLY A 123 7.56 -2.90 -15.54
N ASP A 124 8.18 -2.35 -14.49
CA ASP A 124 7.93 -2.75 -13.10
C ASP A 124 6.53 -2.39 -12.60
N ILE A 125 5.91 -1.37 -13.21
CA ILE A 125 4.53 -0.97 -12.90
C ILE A 125 3.74 -0.63 -14.16
N ILE A 126 2.50 -1.07 -14.18
CA ILE A 126 1.50 -0.65 -15.15
C ILE A 126 0.91 0.70 -14.69
N PRO A 127 0.99 1.76 -15.51
CA PRO A 127 0.41 3.05 -15.16
C PRO A 127 -1.12 2.96 -15.15
N THR A 128 -1.76 3.73 -14.25
CA THR A 128 -3.22 3.90 -14.28
C THR A 128 -3.65 4.54 -15.60
N LYS A 129 -4.92 4.34 -16.00
CA LYS A 129 -5.47 4.92 -17.23
C LYS A 129 -5.24 6.43 -17.33
N GLU A 130 -5.43 7.15 -16.23
CA GLU A 130 -5.18 8.60 -16.17
C GLU A 130 -3.72 8.96 -16.45
N LEU A 131 -2.79 8.20 -15.88
CA LEU A 131 -1.36 8.41 -16.07
C LEU A 131 -0.92 8.08 -17.50
N ARG A 132 -1.49 7.01 -18.08
CA ARG A 132 -1.31 6.63 -19.48
C ARG A 132 -1.74 7.78 -20.39
N GLU A 133 -2.93 8.32 -20.22
CA GLU A 133 -3.43 9.46 -21.01
C GLU A 133 -2.54 10.71 -20.88
N LYS A 134 -2.06 11.02 -19.67
CA LYS A 134 -1.13 12.14 -19.45
C LYS A 134 0.19 11.92 -20.21
N LEU A 135 0.76 10.72 -20.13
CA LEU A 135 1.98 10.37 -20.84
C LEU A 135 1.78 10.46 -22.35
N GLN A 136 0.68 9.95 -22.89
CA GLN A 136 0.35 10.05 -24.31
C GLN A 136 0.23 11.50 -24.78
N ARG A 137 -0.45 12.37 -24.02
CA ARG A 137 -0.55 13.81 -24.35
C ARG A 137 0.80 14.52 -24.30
N VAL A 138 1.62 14.21 -23.30
CA VAL A 138 2.89 14.90 -23.08
C VAL A 138 3.98 14.40 -24.00
N LEU A 139 3.97 13.12 -24.38
CA LEU A 139 4.98 12.47 -25.22
C LEU A 139 4.54 12.28 -26.68
N ASN A 140 3.25 12.49 -27.00
CA ASN A 140 2.61 12.23 -28.30
C ASN A 140 2.80 10.78 -28.76
N ILE A 141 2.43 9.81 -27.90
CA ILE A 141 2.49 8.36 -28.15
C ILE A 141 1.14 7.68 -27.98
#